data_AF-A0A9D1HRT4-F1
#
_entry.id   AF-A0A9D1HRT4-F1
#
_cell.length_a   1.000
_cell.length_b   1.000
_cell.length_c   1.000
_cell.angle_alpha   90.00
_cell.angle_beta   90.00
_cell.angle_gamma   90.00
#
_symmetry.space_group_name_H-M   'P 1'
#
loop_
_entity.id
_entity.type
_entity.pdbx_description
1 polymer ?
#
loop_
_entity_poly.entity_id
_entity_poly.type
_entity_poly.pdbx_seq_one_letter_code
_entity_poly.pdbx_strand_id
1 'polypeptide(L)' 'MDPPRQLHVTQPAVTQQIQSLEKELNVKLFIRTTRTVRLTEEGKVFLNDARQLVAISNRAKKRFENTNGSEI' A
#
# COMPACT_ATOMS: atom_id res chain seq x y z
N MET A 1 7.50 9.19 -24.43
CA MET A 1 6.25 9.21 -23.65
C MET A 1 6.08 7.83 -23.03
N ASP A 2 6.55 7.63 -21.79
CA ASP A 2 6.32 6.39 -21.05
C ASP A 2 4.86 6.33 -20.56
N PRO A 3 4.10 5.25 -20.83
CA PRO A 3 2.77 5.10 -20.24
C PRO A 3 2.90 4.91 -18.72
N PRO A 4 1.93 5.40 -17.93
CA PRO A 4 1.95 5.19 -16.49
C PRO A 4 1.93 3.67 -16.25
N ARG A 5 2.95 3.16 -15.54
CA ARG A 5 3.01 1.79 -15.03
C ARG A 5 1.85 1.57 -14.06
N GLN A 6 0.67 1.34 -14.60
CA GLN A 6 -0.46 0.84 -13.86
C GLN A 6 -0.10 -0.59 -13.48
N LEU A 7 0.20 -0.77 -12.19
CA LEU A 7 0.25 -2.06 -11.54
C LEU A 7 -0.91 -2.91 -12.09
N HIS A 8 -0.63 -4.14 -12.54
CA HIS A 8 -1.59 -5.12 -13.06
C HIS A 8 -2.56 -5.62 -11.97
N VAL A 9 -3.15 -4.72 -11.19
CA VAL A 9 -4.17 -4.98 -10.18
C VAL A 9 -5.42 -4.26 -10.65
N THR A 10 -6.45 -5.04 -10.95
CA THR A 10 -7.75 -4.46 -11.29
C THR A 10 -8.24 -3.65 -10.09
N GLN A 11 -8.83 -2.48 -10.36
CA GLN A 11 -9.44 -1.62 -9.34
C GLN A 11 -10.41 -2.35 -8.36
N PRO A 12 -11.18 -3.38 -8.79
CA PRO A 12 -11.94 -4.21 -7.87
C PRO A 12 -11.09 -4.99 -6.85
N ALA A 13 -9.94 -5.57 -7.26
CA ALA A 13 -9.09 -6.34 -6.35
C ALA A 13 -8.54 -5.48 -5.21
N VAL A 14 -8.07 -4.27 -5.53
CA VAL A 14 -7.58 -3.30 -4.54
C VAL A 14 -8.69 -2.85 -3.60
N THR A 15 -9.90 -2.64 -4.12
CA THR A 15 -11.06 -2.31 -3.30
C THR A 15 -11.39 -3.41 -2.29
N GLN A 16 -11.40 -4.67 -2.72
CA GLN A 16 -11.68 -5.79 -1.83
C GLN A 16 -10.59 -5.94 -0.76
N GLN A 17 -9.31 -5.78 -1.11
CA GLN A 17 -8.21 -5.84 -0.15
C GLN A 17 -8.32 -4.73 0.91
N ILE A 18 -8.64 -3.50 0.50
CA ILE A 18 -8.87 -2.40 1.45
C ILE A 18 -10.07 -2.70 2.35
N GLN A 19 -11.18 -3.22 1.82
CA GLN A 19 -12.35 -3.56 2.63
C GLN A 19 -12.09 -4.68 3.63
N SER A 20 -11.29 -5.68 3.23
CA SER A 20 -10.87 -6.76 4.13
C SER A 20 -10.04 -6.20 5.28
N LEU A 21 -9.10 -5.31 4.97
CA LEU A 21 -8.26 -4.63 5.96
C LEU A 21 -9.09 -3.76 6.91
N GLU A 22 -10.04 -2.99 6.39
CA GLU A 22 -10.98 -2.21 7.21
C GLU A 22 -11.79 -3.09 8.17
N LYS A 23 -12.21 -4.28 7.71
CA LYS A 23 -12.90 -5.27 8.56
C LYS A 23 -12.00 -5.84 9.66
N GLU A 24 -10.77 -6.20 9.31
CA GLU A 24 -9.80 -6.76 10.26
C GLU A 24 -9.43 -5.76 11.35
N LEU A 25 -9.24 -4.50 10.96
CA LEU A 25 -8.93 -3.40 11.89
C LEU A 25 -10.16 -2.84 12.61
N ASN A 26 -11.37 -3.27 12.21
CA ASN A 26 -12.65 -2.77 12.69
C ASN A 26 -12.79 -1.23 12.61
N VAL A 27 -12.16 -0.60 11.60
CA VAL A 27 -12.19 0.85 11.34
C VAL A 27 -12.38 1.14 9.86
N LYS A 28 -12.94 2.30 9.54
CA LYS A 28 -12.97 2.81 8.16
C LYS A 28 -11.72 3.63 7.91
N LEU A 29 -10.98 3.29 6.87
CA LEU A 29 -9.79 4.02 6.42
C LEU A 29 -10.15 5.00 5.29
N PHE A 30 -11.19 4.68 4.52
CA PHE A 30 -11.64 5.50 3.41
C PHE A 30 -13.13 5.84 3.49
N ILE A 31 -13.45 7.10 3.22
CA ILE A 31 -14.81 7.57 2.92
C ILE A 31 -14.95 7.61 1.41
N ARG A 32 -15.90 6.83 0.88
CA ARG A 32 -16.21 6.78 -0.55
C ARG A 32 -17.55 7.44 -0.80
N THR A 33 -17.56 8.47 -1.64
CA THR A 33 -18.76 9.06 -2.23
C THR A 33 -18.82 8.74 -3.71
N THR A 34 -19.96 8.97 -4.35
CA THR A 34 -20.20 8.67 -5.78
C THR A 34 -19.20 9.36 -6.73
N ARG A 35 -18.51 10.40 -6.26
CA ARG A 35 -17.56 11.19 -7.05
C ARG A 35 -16.14 11.22 -6.47
N THR A 36 -15.93 10.80 -5.23
CA THR A 36 -14.64 11.02 -4.55
C THR A 36 -14.33 9.96 -3.51
N VAL A 37 -13.05 9.66 -3.37
CA VAL A 37 -12.50 8.84 -2.27
C VAL A 37 -11.61 9.73 -1.42
N ARG A 38 -11.82 9.71 -0.11
CA ARG A 38 -11.04 10.46 0.88
C ARG A 38 -10.63 9.57 2.03
N LEU A 39 -9.54 9.91 2.70
CA LEU A 39 -9.13 9.25 3.93
C LEU A 39 -9.98 9.75 5.10
N THR A 40 -10.28 8.85 6.03
CA THR A 40 -10.74 9.21 7.38
C THR A 40 -9.57 9.70 8.23
N GLU A 41 -9.83 10.17 9.46
CA GLU A 41 -8.75 10.51 10.40
C GLU A 41 -7.93 9.27 10.76
N GLU A 42 -8.60 8.14 11.01
CA GLU A 42 -8.00 6.82 11.23
C GLU A 42 -7.19 6.38 10.01
N GLY A 43 -7.71 6.64 8.82
CA GLY A 43 -7.04 6.40 7.53
C GLY A 43 -5.75 7.18 7.38
N LYS A 44 -5.69 8.43 7.86
CA LYS A 44 -4.45 9.23 7.84
C LYS A 44 -3.40 8.67 8.80
N VAL A 45 -3.81 8.29 10.01
CA VAL A 45 -2.91 7.68 11.00
C VAL A 45 -2.36 6.37 10.45
N PHE A 46 -3.24 5.47 10.02
CA PHE A 46 -2.85 4.18 9.45
C PHE A 46 -1.96 4.33 8.21
N LEU A 47 -2.22 5.32 7.35
CA LEU A 47 -1.39 5.56 6.16
C LEU A 47 0.06 5.88 6.53
N ASN A 48 0.29 6.63 7.62
CA ASN A 48 1.64 6.91 8.09
C ASN A 48 2.37 5.61 8.48
N ASP A 49 1.70 4.74 9.24
CA ASP A 49 2.26 3.48 9.69
C ASP A 49 2.50 2.52 8.52
N ALA A 50 1.53 2.42 7.60
CA ALA A 50 1.65 1.61 6.39
C ALA A 50 2.84 2.04 5.52
N ARG A 51 3.08 3.36 5.37
CA ARG A 51 4.24 3.89 4.64
C ARG A 51 5.55 3.47 5.30
N GLN A 52 5.63 3.54 6.62
CA GLN A 52 6.83 3.12 7.35
C GLN A 52 7.07 1.62 7.22
N LEU A 53 6.02 0.81 7.33
CA LEU A 53 6.11 -0.65 7.19
C LEU A 53 6.64 -1.02 5.80
N VAL A 54 6.06 -0.45 4.73
CA VAL A 54 6.53 -0.67 3.35
C VAL A 54 7.99 -0.22 3.19
N ALA A 55 8.38 0.92 3.78
CA ALA A 55 9.76 1.39 3.73
C ALA A 55 10.72 0.42 4.44
N ILE A 56 10.33 -0.13 5.59
CA ILE A 56 11.09 -1.16 6.30
C ILE A 56 11.22 -2.42 5.44
N SER A 57 10.11 -2.93 4.89
CA SER A 57 10.12 -4.10 4.01
C SER A 57 11.02 -3.90 2.80
N ASN A 58 10.98 -2.72 2.18
CA ASN A 58 11.84 -2.39 1.04
C ASN A 58 13.32 -2.32 1.44
N ARG A 59 13.64 -1.74 2.59
CA ARG A 59 15.02 -1.73 3.12
C ARG A 59 15.50 -3.15 3.42
N ALA A 60 14.65 -3.98 4.00
CA ALA A 60 14.97 -5.38 4.27
C ALA A 60 15.28 -6.12 2.97
N LYS A 61 14.42 -6.02 1.94
CA LYS A 61 14.67 -6.61 0.61
C LYS A 61 15.99 -6.14 0.01
N LYS A 62 16.22 -4.82 -0.02
CA LYS A 62 17.46 -4.24 -0.56
C LYS A 62 18.74 -4.75 0.11
N ARG A 63 18.71 -5.01 1.42
CA ARG A 63 19.87 -5.55 2.14
C ARG A 63 20.27 -6.93 1.62
N PHE A 64 19.30 -7.77 1.25
CA PHE A 64 19.57 -9.11 0.73
C PHE A 64 19.74 -9.13 -0.79
N GLU A 65 19.11 -8.20 -1.54
CA GLU A 65 19.35 -8.04 -2.98
C GLU A 65 20.80 -7.61 -3.28
N ASN A 66 21.40 -6.78 -2.41
CA ASN A 66 22.79 -6.35 -2.55
C ASN A 66 23.82 -7.43 -2.13
N THR A 67 23.42 -8.48 -1.40
CA THR A 67 24.32 -9.56 -0.99
C THR A 67 24.64 -10.52 -2.15
N ASN A 68 23.79 -10.58 -3.19
CA ASN A 68 23.97 -11.47 -4.33
C ASN A 68 24.85 -10.88 -5.45
N GLY A 69 25.45 -9.70 -5.25
CA GLY A 69 26.25 -8.98 -6.24
C GLY A 69 27.74 -8.84 -5.89
N SER A 70 28.22 -9.55 -4.87
CA SER A 70 29.63 -9.52 -4.46
C SER A 70 30.10 -10.92 -4.13
N GLU A 71 30.12 -11.78 -5.13
CA GLU A 71 30.99 -12.95 -5.14
C GLU A 71 32.17 -12.60 -6.06
N ILE A 72 33.35 -12.50 -5.43
CA ILE A 72 34.67 -12.31 -6.04
C ILE A 72 35.17 -13.67 -6.51
#